data_AF-A0A940PEQ8-F1
#
_entry.id   AF-A0A940PEQ8-F1
#
_cell.length_a   1.000
_cell.length_b   1.000
_cell.length_c   1.000
_cell.angle_alpha   90.00
_cell.angle_beta   90.00
_cell.angle_gamma   90.00
#
_symmetry.space_group_name_H-M   'P 1'
#
loop_
_entity.id
_entity.type
_entity.pdbx_description
1 polymer ?
#
loop_
_entity_poly.entity_id
_entity_poly.type
_entity_poly.pdbx_seq_one_letter_code
_entity_poly.pdbx_strand_id
1 'polypeptide(L)'
;MSTAMVNNAEPPVNAGRSSEIAEYTVSRYVLEQLKAWGVKRVYGVIGDANLSLLDELGKQNAIRYIPCRHEGSAGLMASAEAKLTGRTAVCLATSGPGLANMLNGMADAAMDRSPVLALSGQVDTPRIGTHSKQYVDQQKLSAAVAGRSELVAHPDALPELMGQALVQGLVQGKVTHLAIPKDLYAAKVKGQVKPYGDHLHQPLAAPEQEIAELARLLEAAERPLLLIGRGARQVGASVRGLAENLSAAVVTTLPARPQFPNDHELYAGGLGQAGSESASMLLAESDLILMLGATWWPEDYVPVKARIVQIDINREAIGMGHSLYKGVVGDLGQIIPRLARLIQADVRNRDVWKARIREVCDSWKLRIEEEAGEDGSPVPPQRLMKIIAEQASEDAILAVDTGEHTLWFNRIFQAKPMQDILVSGRWRTLGFALPAAIAAKLTHPDRQVIAIAGDGGVIQTLMEFQTAVEQRLPIVLVVMNNGAYAMEKHRMDISGMNTTGSAILNPDFAKISEACGGMGYRAASGAEFESCLRQALSGGKPALIEVSTACIPVPHTKI
;
A
#
# COMPACT_ATOMS: atom_id res chain seq x y z
N MET A 1 -24.81 15.82 -21.42
CA MET A 1 -25.59 14.61 -21.77
C MET A 1 -24.65 13.42 -21.78
N SER A 2 -25.09 12.33 -21.14
CA SER A 2 -24.43 11.02 -20.98
C SER A 2 -23.24 10.93 -20.01
N THR A 3 -23.58 10.97 -18.72
CA THR A 3 -22.81 10.42 -17.59
C THR A 3 -22.94 8.90 -17.59
N ALA A 4 -21.88 8.17 -17.98
CA ALA A 4 -21.75 6.72 -17.75
C ALA A 4 -20.29 6.27 -17.95
N MET A 5 -19.51 6.26 -16.87
CA MET A 5 -18.20 5.60 -16.73
C MET A 5 -17.91 5.52 -15.22
N VAL A 6 -17.44 4.46 -14.57
CA VAL A 6 -17.29 3.02 -14.86
C VAL A 6 -17.43 2.37 -13.48
N ASN A 7 -18.50 1.59 -13.28
CA ASN A 7 -18.70 0.77 -12.09
C ASN A 7 -18.23 -0.66 -12.45
N ASN A 8 -16.92 -0.86 -12.66
CA ASN A 8 -16.35 -2.19 -12.94
C ASN A 8 -15.81 -2.84 -11.65
N ALA A 9 -16.64 -2.86 -10.61
CA ALA A 9 -16.65 -4.03 -9.75
C ALA A 9 -17.66 -4.99 -10.39
N GLU A 10 -17.19 -6.01 -11.12
CA GLU A 10 -18.06 -7.12 -11.48
C GLU A 10 -18.80 -7.56 -10.21
N PRO A 11 -20.15 -7.63 -10.22
CA PRO A 11 -20.86 -8.23 -9.12
C PRO A 11 -20.32 -9.66 -8.94
N PRO A 12 -20.16 -10.17 -7.71
CA PRO A 12 -19.73 -11.53 -7.52
C PRO A 12 -20.65 -12.44 -8.34
N VAL A 13 -20.02 -13.27 -9.19
CA VAL A 13 -20.66 -14.37 -9.90
C VAL A 13 -21.66 -15.00 -8.95
N ASN A 14 -22.92 -15.05 -9.37
CA ASN A 14 -24.06 -15.60 -8.65
C ASN A 14 -23.62 -16.92 -8.00
N ALA A 15 -23.19 -16.85 -6.73
CA ALA A 15 -22.64 -17.97 -6.00
C ALA A 15 -23.83 -18.82 -5.64
N GLY A 16 -24.15 -19.78 -6.51
CA GLY A 16 -25.17 -20.79 -6.25
C GLY A 16 -24.98 -21.30 -4.84
N ARG A 17 -26.04 -21.23 -4.04
CA ARG A 17 -26.11 -21.83 -2.70
C ARG A 17 -25.79 -23.32 -2.80
N SER A 18 -24.53 -23.72 -2.69
CA SER A 18 -24.20 -25.09 -2.30
C SER A 18 -24.06 -25.11 -0.78
N SER A 19 -25.22 -25.13 -0.12
CA SER A 19 -25.35 -24.97 1.34
C SER A 19 -25.27 -26.29 2.10
N GLU A 20 -24.71 -27.36 1.55
CA GLU A 20 -24.68 -28.67 2.20
C GLU A 20 -23.31 -28.98 2.80
N ILE A 21 -23.32 -29.66 3.95
CA ILE A 21 -22.11 -30.22 4.54
C ILE A 21 -21.63 -31.33 3.59
N ALA A 22 -20.42 -31.19 3.07
CA ALA A 22 -19.81 -32.17 2.20
C ALA A 22 -18.46 -32.62 2.77
N GLU A 23 -17.99 -33.77 2.30
CA GLU A 23 -16.68 -34.30 2.65
C GLU A 23 -15.63 -33.84 1.63
N TYR A 24 -14.52 -33.29 2.13
CA TYR A 24 -13.39 -32.81 1.35
C TYR A 24 -12.10 -33.42 1.90
N THR A 25 -11.00 -33.31 1.14
CA THR A 25 -9.68 -33.28 1.78
C THR A 25 -9.45 -31.88 2.36
N VAL A 26 -8.60 -31.74 3.37
CA VAL A 26 -8.23 -30.42 3.92
C VAL A 26 -7.74 -29.47 2.82
N SER A 27 -6.83 -29.92 1.94
CA SER A 27 -6.37 -29.11 0.80
C SER A 27 -7.53 -28.60 -0.07
N ARG A 28 -8.47 -29.48 -0.44
CA ARG A 28 -9.60 -29.11 -1.28
C ARG A 28 -10.53 -28.14 -0.55
N TYR A 29 -10.80 -28.36 0.74
CA TYR A 29 -11.62 -27.46 1.53
C TYR A 29 -11.02 -26.05 1.59
N VAL A 30 -9.69 -25.93 1.84
CA VAL A 30 -8.99 -24.64 1.82
C VAL A 30 -9.26 -23.92 0.49
N LEU A 31 -9.05 -24.59 -0.64
CA LEU A 31 -9.24 -23.96 -1.95
C LEU A 31 -10.69 -23.58 -2.23
N GLU A 32 -11.67 -24.43 -1.92
CA GLU A 32 -13.09 -24.08 -2.11
C GLU A 32 -13.49 -22.89 -1.23
N GLN A 33 -13.01 -22.84 0.01
CA GLN A 33 -13.26 -21.74 0.93
C GLN A 33 -12.61 -20.43 0.45
N LEU A 34 -11.38 -20.46 -0.05
CA LEU A 34 -10.72 -19.29 -0.65
C LEU A 34 -11.44 -18.81 -1.92
N LYS A 35 -11.87 -19.73 -2.80
CA LYS A 35 -12.65 -19.40 -4.02
C LYS A 35 -13.96 -18.69 -3.65
N ALA A 36 -14.65 -19.18 -2.62
CA ALA A 36 -15.90 -18.59 -2.14
C ALA A 36 -15.72 -17.19 -1.52
N TRP A 37 -14.49 -16.82 -1.16
CA TRP A 37 -14.10 -15.48 -0.70
C TRP A 37 -13.51 -14.60 -1.81
N GLY A 38 -13.56 -15.07 -3.06
CA GLY A 38 -13.11 -14.31 -4.23
C GLY A 38 -11.59 -14.23 -4.37
N VAL A 39 -10.82 -15.00 -3.59
CA VAL A 39 -9.36 -15.09 -3.74
C VAL A 39 -9.04 -15.60 -5.13
N LYS A 40 -8.15 -14.90 -5.83
CA LYS A 40 -7.72 -15.24 -7.20
C LYS A 40 -6.32 -15.79 -7.25
N ARG A 41 -5.50 -15.53 -6.23
CA ARG A 41 -4.06 -15.79 -6.24
C ARG A 41 -3.55 -16.21 -4.87
N VAL A 42 -2.51 -17.03 -4.86
CA VAL A 42 -1.71 -17.38 -3.68
C VAL A 42 -0.24 -17.16 -4.04
N TYR A 43 0.45 -16.30 -3.31
CA TYR A 43 1.88 -16.03 -3.47
C TYR A 43 2.68 -16.93 -2.53
N GLY A 44 3.74 -17.58 -2.99
CA GLY A 44 4.49 -18.42 -2.06
C GLY A 44 5.75 -19.07 -2.59
N VAL A 45 6.41 -19.77 -1.69
CA VAL A 45 7.53 -20.67 -1.98
C VAL A 45 7.12 -22.09 -1.59
N ILE A 46 7.42 -23.03 -2.48
CA ILE A 46 7.10 -24.45 -2.32
C ILE A 46 8.00 -25.11 -1.28
N GLY A 47 7.47 -26.05 -0.51
CA GLY A 47 8.26 -26.92 0.36
C GLY A 47 7.47 -28.16 0.79
N ASP A 48 8.16 -29.14 1.35
CA ASP A 48 7.59 -30.44 1.75
C ASP A 48 6.27 -30.31 2.54
N ALA A 49 6.18 -29.33 3.43
CA ALA A 49 5.02 -29.17 4.29
C ALA A 49 3.79 -28.56 3.61
N ASN A 50 3.86 -28.11 2.35
CA ASN A 50 2.72 -27.53 1.63
C ASN A 50 2.45 -28.16 0.24
N LEU A 51 3.15 -29.24 -0.13
CA LEU A 51 3.02 -29.90 -1.43
C LEU A 51 1.59 -30.36 -1.73
N SER A 52 0.90 -30.92 -0.75
CA SER A 52 -0.47 -31.41 -0.92
C SER A 52 -1.49 -30.31 -1.24
N LEU A 53 -1.22 -29.06 -0.82
CA LEU A 53 -2.06 -27.92 -1.21
C LEU A 53 -1.75 -27.48 -2.65
N LEU A 54 -0.48 -27.52 -3.03
CA LEU A 54 -0.03 -27.19 -4.38
C LEU A 54 -0.52 -28.21 -5.41
N ASP A 55 -0.55 -29.49 -5.06
CA ASP A 55 -1.12 -30.55 -5.90
C ASP A 55 -2.62 -30.28 -6.18
N GLU A 56 -3.40 -29.92 -5.17
CA GLU A 56 -4.80 -29.52 -5.37
C GLU A 56 -4.95 -28.21 -6.16
N LEU A 57 -4.05 -27.23 -5.96
CA LEU A 57 -4.01 -26.02 -6.77
C LEU A 57 -3.80 -26.35 -8.25
N GLY A 58 -2.94 -27.31 -8.57
CA GLY A 58 -2.66 -27.76 -9.94
C GLY A 58 -3.83 -28.45 -10.65
N LYS A 59 -4.87 -28.86 -9.92
CA LYS A 59 -6.06 -29.53 -10.46
C LYS A 59 -7.21 -28.57 -10.82
N GLN A 60 -7.00 -27.27 -10.65
CA GLN A 60 -8.02 -26.23 -10.86
C GLN A 60 -7.41 -24.94 -11.40
N ASN A 61 -8.24 -24.04 -11.95
CA ASN A 61 -7.79 -22.78 -12.56
C ASN A 61 -8.40 -21.51 -11.93
N ALA A 62 -9.20 -21.64 -10.87
CA ALA A 62 -9.87 -20.50 -10.24
C ALA A 62 -8.93 -19.67 -9.35
N ILE A 63 -7.98 -20.33 -8.68
CA ILE A 63 -6.91 -19.71 -7.90
C ILE A 63 -5.58 -20.01 -8.58
N ARG A 64 -4.80 -18.98 -8.89
CA ARG A 64 -3.46 -19.13 -9.46
C ARG A 64 -2.41 -19.14 -8.36
N TYR A 65 -1.50 -20.10 -8.40
CA TYR A 65 -0.29 -20.05 -7.58
C TYR A 65 0.77 -19.20 -8.28
N ILE A 66 1.35 -18.25 -7.56
CA ILE A 66 2.45 -17.39 -8.04
C ILE A 66 3.73 -17.86 -7.34
N PRO A 67 4.64 -18.55 -8.05
CA PRO A 67 5.89 -19.03 -7.47
C PRO A 67 6.87 -17.88 -7.27
N CYS A 68 7.11 -17.50 -6.02
CA CYS A 68 8.07 -16.46 -5.64
C CYS A 68 9.48 -17.04 -5.49
N ARG A 69 10.47 -16.16 -5.30
CA ARG A 69 11.86 -16.51 -4.98
C ARG A 69 12.18 -16.39 -3.50
N HIS A 70 11.38 -15.62 -2.76
CA HIS A 70 11.50 -15.48 -1.31
C HIS A 70 10.14 -15.31 -0.64
N GLU A 71 9.91 -15.94 0.51
CA GLU A 71 8.62 -15.87 1.22
C GLU A 71 8.30 -14.47 1.75
N GLY A 72 9.33 -13.68 2.09
CA GLY A 72 9.18 -12.28 2.44
C GLY A 72 8.56 -11.46 1.30
N SER A 73 9.01 -11.70 0.06
CA SER A 73 8.45 -11.08 -1.13
C SER A 73 7.02 -11.56 -1.40
N ALA A 74 6.73 -12.85 -1.17
CA ALA A 74 5.36 -13.37 -1.27
C ALA A 74 4.41 -12.67 -0.29
N GLY A 75 4.85 -12.42 0.94
CA GLY A 75 4.11 -11.62 1.92
C GLY A 75 3.90 -10.17 1.47
N LEU A 76 4.93 -9.53 0.89
CA LEU A 76 4.83 -8.15 0.36
C LEU A 76 3.90 -8.07 -0.87
N MET A 77 3.90 -9.08 -1.75
CA MET A 77 2.95 -9.18 -2.86
C MET A 77 1.51 -9.29 -2.36
N ALA A 78 1.26 -10.16 -1.37
CA ALA A 78 -0.06 -10.29 -0.75
C ALA A 78 -0.48 -8.98 -0.06
N SER A 79 0.43 -8.33 0.66
CA SER A 79 0.19 -7.01 1.25
C SER A 79 -0.22 -6.00 0.19
N ALA A 80 0.52 -5.88 -0.91
CA ALA A 80 0.22 -4.95 -2.00
C ALA A 80 -1.11 -5.24 -2.71
N GLU A 81 -1.45 -6.51 -2.99
CA GLU A 81 -2.76 -6.88 -3.56
C GLU A 81 -3.90 -6.52 -2.61
N ALA A 82 -3.76 -6.81 -1.31
CA ALA A 82 -4.73 -6.41 -0.30
C ALA A 82 -4.85 -4.88 -0.23
N LYS A 83 -3.74 -4.14 -0.39
CA LYS A 83 -3.76 -2.68 -0.43
C LYS A 83 -4.53 -2.13 -1.63
N LEU A 84 -4.36 -2.74 -2.80
CA LEU A 84 -5.03 -2.33 -4.03
C LEU A 84 -6.52 -2.68 -4.05
N THR A 85 -6.87 -3.86 -3.55
CA THR A 85 -8.22 -4.41 -3.73
C THR A 85 -9.14 -4.16 -2.54
N GLY A 86 -8.58 -3.95 -1.34
CA GLY A 86 -9.34 -3.96 -0.09
C GLY A 86 -9.94 -5.33 0.26
N ARG A 87 -9.50 -6.40 -0.43
CA ARG A 87 -9.96 -7.78 -0.23
C ARG A 87 -8.85 -8.65 0.34
N THR A 88 -9.22 -9.79 0.91
CA THR A 88 -8.26 -10.74 1.45
C THR A 88 -7.29 -11.22 0.37
N ALA A 89 -5.99 -10.99 0.57
CA ALA A 89 -4.92 -11.60 -0.21
C ALA A 89 -4.29 -12.76 0.57
N VAL A 90 -3.64 -13.69 -0.13
CA VAL A 90 -3.13 -14.93 0.48
C VAL A 90 -1.65 -15.12 0.15
N CYS A 91 -0.85 -15.39 1.17
CA CYS A 91 0.53 -15.86 1.02
C CYS A 91 0.70 -17.25 1.65
N LEU A 92 1.60 -18.06 1.09
CA LEU A 92 1.86 -19.44 1.48
C LEU A 92 3.35 -19.70 1.68
N ALA A 93 3.70 -20.29 2.82
CA ALA A 93 5.03 -20.78 3.14
C ALA A 93 4.99 -22.29 3.45
N THR A 94 6.17 -22.92 3.46
CA THR A 94 6.36 -24.22 4.13
C THR A 94 6.34 -24.05 5.66
N SER A 95 6.88 -24.99 6.42
CA SER A 95 7.10 -24.87 7.87
C SER A 95 8.34 -24.05 8.23
N GLY A 96 8.42 -23.63 9.49
CA GLY A 96 9.66 -23.15 10.12
C GLY A 96 10.31 -21.97 9.38
N PRO A 97 11.45 -22.16 8.69
CA PRO A 97 12.15 -21.07 7.99
C PRO A 97 11.28 -20.33 6.97
N GLY A 98 10.35 -21.02 6.30
CA GLY A 98 9.48 -20.37 5.32
C GLY A 98 8.58 -19.30 5.95
N LEU A 99 7.94 -19.63 7.08
CA LEU A 99 7.16 -18.64 7.83
C LEU A 99 8.06 -17.53 8.38
N ALA A 100 9.24 -17.88 8.90
CA ALA A 100 10.19 -16.88 9.43
C ALA A 100 10.56 -15.84 8.35
N ASN A 101 10.87 -16.28 7.12
CA ASN A 101 11.13 -15.40 5.98
C ASN A 101 9.92 -14.53 5.61
N MET A 102 8.71 -15.06 5.75
CA MET A 102 7.46 -14.38 5.43
C MET A 102 7.11 -13.22 6.39
N LEU A 103 7.65 -13.23 7.61
CA LEU A 103 7.26 -12.29 8.67
C LEU A 103 7.41 -10.82 8.26
N ASN A 104 8.41 -10.45 7.46
CA ASN A 104 8.57 -9.06 7.00
C ASN A 104 7.37 -8.59 6.15
N GLY A 105 6.88 -9.44 5.25
CA GLY A 105 5.69 -9.14 4.45
C GLY A 105 4.40 -9.14 5.27
N MET A 106 4.31 -10.03 6.27
CA MET A 106 3.21 -10.01 7.25
C MET A 106 3.22 -8.72 8.09
N ALA A 107 4.38 -8.25 8.51
CA ALA A 107 4.53 -7.02 9.27
C ALA A 107 4.08 -5.80 8.46
N ASP A 108 4.45 -5.72 7.18
CA ASP A 108 3.98 -4.67 6.28
C ASP A 108 2.45 -4.65 6.18
N ALA A 109 1.83 -5.81 5.92
CA ALA A 109 0.38 -5.92 5.86
C ALA A 109 -0.29 -5.54 7.18
N ALA A 110 0.26 -5.97 8.32
CA ALA A 110 -0.30 -5.70 9.64
C ALA A 110 -0.27 -4.20 9.97
N MET A 111 0.87 -3.55 9.73
CA MET A 111 1.06 -2.13 10.07
C MET A 111 0.26 -1.20 9.16
N ASP A 112 0.04 -1.61 7.91
CA ASP A 112 -0.78 -0.89 6.93
C ASP A 112 -2.24 -1.38 6.90
N ARG A 113 -2.63 -2.22 7.88
CA ARG A 113 -3.99 -2.75 8.07
C ARG A 113 -4.59 -3.43 6.84
N SER A 114 -3.76 -4.18 6.14
CA SER A 114 -4.14 -4.87 4.91
C SER A 114 -4.59 -6.30 5.22
N PRO A 115 -5.77 -6.74 4.74
CA PRO A 115 -6.31 -8.06 5.05
C PRO A 115 -5.53 -9.16 4.33
N VAL A 116 -4.63 -9.83 5.05
CA VAL A 116 -3.82 -10.93 4.52
C VAL A 116 -4.06 -12.20 5.34
N LEU A 117 -4.31 -13.32 4.65
CA LEU A 117 -4.27 -14.65 5.22
C LEU A 117 -2.93 -15.30 4.87
N ALA A 118 -2.09 -15.50 5.88
CA ALA A 118 -0.86 -16.27 5.77
C ALA A 118 -1.15 -17.74 6.07
N LEU A 119 -0.79 -18.62 5.14
CA LEU A 119 -0.84 -20.06 5.32
C LEU A 119 0.59 -20.59 5.45
N SER A 120 0.80 -21.50 6.39
CA SER A 120 2.06 -22.24 6.50
C SER A 120 1.80 -23.73 6.60
N GLY A 121 2.74 -24.51 6.08
CA GLY A 121 2.85 -25.91 6.49
C GLY A 121 3.37 -26.02 7.92
N GLN A 122 3.21 -27.19 8.53
CA GLN A 122 3.87 -27.56 9.78
C GLN A 122 4.34 -29.01 9.68
N VAL A 123 5.27 -29.42 10.56
CA VAL A 123 5.64 -30.83 10.72
C VAL A 123 4.41 -31.70 11.02
N ASP A 124 4.52 -33.00 10.79
CA ASP A 124 3.43 -33.95 11.06
C ASP A 124 2.90 -33.82 12.49
N THR A 125 1.60 -34.00 12.69
CA THR A 125 0.94 -33.86 14.00
C THR A 125 1.67 -34.57 15.15
N PRO A 126 2.15 -35.83 15.02
CA PRO A 126 2.86 -36.53 16.11
C PRO A 126 4.23 -35.95 16.46
N ARG A 127 4.76 -35.03 15.65
CA ARG A 127 6.10 -34.42 15.82
C ARG A 127 6.03 -33.03 16.43
N ILE A 128 4.83 -32.46 16.57
CA ILE A 128 4.62 -31.15 17.19
C ILE A 128 5.09 -31.21 18.65
N GLY A 129 5.86 -30.20 19.06
CA GLY A 129 6.46 -30.10 20.40
C GLY A 129 7.75 -30.90 20.60
N THR A 130 8.23 -31.63 19.58
CA THR A 130 9.46 -32.43 19.65
C THR A 130 10.65 -31.72 19.00
N HIS A 131 11.84 -32.33 19.04
CA HIS A 131 13.05 -31.87 18.33
C HIS A 131 13.03 -32.17 16.82
N SER A 132 11.85 -32.14 16.19
CA SER A 132 11.71 -32.42 14.77
C SER A 132 12.39 -31.35 13.92
N LYS A 133 12.89 -31.77 12.76
CA LYS A 133 13.53 -30.88 11.79
C LYS A 133 12.52 -29.83 11.34
N GLN A 134 12.92 -28.55 11.33
CA GLN A 134 12.07 -27.41 10.94
C GLN A 134 10.81 -27.19 11.79
N TYR A 135 10.66 -27.88 12.93
CA TYR A 135 9.63 -27.54 13.90
C TYR A 135 10.00 -26.26 14.66
N VAL A 136 9.06 -25.33 14.71
CA VAL A 136 9.06 -24.18 15.62
C VAL A 136 7.62 -23.91 16.03
N ASP A 137 7.43 -23.32 17.20
CA ASP A 137 6.14 -22.77 17.62
C ASP A 137 5.82 -21.55 16.75
N GLN A 138 5.11 -21.81 15.64
CA GLN A 138 4.80 -20.82 14.62
C GLN A 138 3.81 -19.76 15.13
N GLN A 139 2.98 -20.11 16.11
CA GLN A 139 2.04 -19.18 16.72
C GLN A 139 2.79 -18.12 17.55
N LYS A 140 3.75 -18.55 18.39
CA LYS A 140 4.62 -17.62 19.11
C LYS A 140 5.48 -16.78 18.17
N LEU A 141 6.03 -17.40 17.12
CA LEU A 141 6.88 -16.73 16.14
C LEU A 141 6.15 -15.57 15.42
N SER A 142 4.86 -15.74 15.12
CA SER A 142 4.07 -14.77 14.35
C SER A 142 3.23 -13.82 15.20
N ALA A 143 3.20 -13.99 16.53
CA ALA A 143 2.32 -13.25 17.43
C ALA A 143 2.48 -11.71 17.39
N ALA A 144 3.66 -11.21 17.01
CA ALA A 144 3.91 -9.77 16.91
C ALA A 144 3.26 -9.12 15.68
N VAL A 145 2.94 -9.90 14.64
CA VAL A 145 2.49 -9.37 13.34
C VAL A 145 1.14 -9.95 12.89
N ALA A 146 0.76 -11.12 13.41
CA ALA A 146 -0.53 -11.72 13.14
C ALA A 146 -1.53 -11.34 14.24
N GLY A 147 -2.63 -10.70 13.86
CA GLY A 147 -3.75 -10.41 14.76
C GLY A 147 -4.50 -11.68 15.21
N ARG A 148 -4.27 -12.79 14.50
CA ARG A 148 -4.66 -14.14 14.88
C ARG A 148 -3.67 -15.14 14.29
N SER A 149 -3.21 -16.09 15.08
CA SER A 149 -2.30 -17.15 14.62
C SER A 149 -2.67 -18.47 15.28
N GLU A 150 -3.03 -19.47 14.48
CA GLU A 150 -3.56 -20.74 15.00
C GLU A 150 -2.85 -21.95 14.36
N LEU A 151 -2.81 -23.04 15.10
CA LEU A 151 -2.43 -24.36 14.61
C LEU A 151 -3.70 -25.16 14.32
N VAL A 152 -3.84 -25.68 13.10
CA VAL A 152 -4.90 -26.63 12.77
C VAL A 152 -4.53 -27.98 13.36
N ALA A 153 -4.97 -28.24 14.59
CA ALA A 153 -4.63 -29.46 15.33
C ALA A 153 -5.45 -30.70 14.90
N HIS A 154 -6.57 -30.50 14.20
CA HIS A 154 -7.46 -31.56 13.71
C HIS A 154 -8.17 -31.10 12.42
N PRO A 155 -8.42 -31.99 11.43
CA PRO A 155 -9.08 -31.60 10.17
C PRO A 155 -10.44 -30.94 10.40
N ASP A 156 -11.26 -31.45 11.34
CA ASP A 156 -12.59 -30.91 11.63
C ASP A 156 -12.58 -29.50 12.26
N ALA A 157 -11.43 -29.02 12.77
CA ALA A 157 -11.32 -27.64 13.27
C ALA A 157 -11.12 -26.63 12.13
N LEU A 158 -10.64 -27.06 10.96
CA LEU A 158 -10.28 -26.19 9.85
C LEU A 158 -11.45 -25.31 9.36
N PRO A 159 -12.68 -25.81 9.16
CA PRO A 159 -13.79 -24.99 8.67
C PRO A 159 -14.08 -23.77 9.55
N GLU A 160 -14.01 -23.96 10.87
CA GLU A 160 -14.24 -22.88 11.83
C GLU A 160 -13.06 -21.92 11.90
N LEU A 161 -11.83 -22.43 12.05
CA LEU A 161 -10.61 -21.61 12.12
C LEU A 161 -10.45 -20.75 10.88
N MET A 162 -10.69 -21.32 9.70
CA MET A 162 -10.60 -20.60 8.43
C MET A 162 -11.69 -19.54 8.29
N GLY A 163 -12.93 -19.84 8.67
CA GLY A 163 -14.00 -18.85 8.69
C GLY A 163 -13.70 -17.67 9.62
N GLN A 164 -13.19 -17.95 10.83
CA GLN A 164 -12.82 -16.92 11.78
C GLN A 164 -11.62 -16.08 11.28
N ALA A 165 -10.59 -16.72 10.71
CA ALA A 165 -9.44 -16.03 10.15
C ALA A 165 -9.82 -15.08 9.00
N LEU A 166 -10.65 -15.54 8.06
CA LEU A 166 -11.11 -14.74 6.92
C LEU A 166 -11.97 -13.55 7.35
N VAL A 167 -12.94 -13.76 8.25
CA VAL A 167 -13.79 -12.69 8.78
C VAL A 167 -12.96 -11.67 9.56
N GLN A 168 -12.12 -12.12 10.49
CA GLN A 168 -11.32 -11.23 11.32
C GLN A 168 -10.30 -10.45 10.47
N GLY A 169 -9.63 -11.12 9.54
CA GLY A 169 -8.64 -10.49 8.67
C GLY A 169 -9.25 -9.37 7.85
N LEU A 170 -10.41 -9.61 7.23
CA LEU A 170 -11.07 -8.60 6.40
C LEU A 170 -11.68 -7.46 7.21
N VAL A 171 -12.53 -7.77 8.21
CA VAL A 171 -13.30 -6.75 8.94
C VAL A 171 -12.38 -5.86 9.78
N GLN A 172 -11.31 -6.41 10.35
CA GLN A 172 -10.40 -5.65 11.21
C GLN A 172 -9.16 -5.14 10.46
N GLY A 173 -8.98 -5.49 9.17
CA GLY A 173 -7.77 -5.18 8.42
C GLY A 173 -6.52 -5.77 9.07
N LYS A 174 -6.56 -7.05 9.46
CA LYS A 174 -5.47 -7.72 10.18
C LYS A 174 -4.87 -8.85 9.34
N VAL A 175 -3.60 -9.15 9.62
CA VAL A 175 -3.01 -10.42 9.19
C VAL A 175 -3.52 -11.54 10.06
N THR A 176 -3.96 -12.63 9.43
CA THR A 176 -4.31 -13.88 10.11
C THR A 176 -3.41 -14.99 9.61
N HIS A 177 -3.09 -15.95 10.47
CA HIS A 177 -2.17 -17.03 10.16
C HIS A 177 -2.77 -18.39 10.57
N LEU A 178 -2.71 -19.37 9.66
CA LEU A 178 -3.06 -20.76 9.94
C LEU A 178 -1.89 -21.66 9.57
N ALA A 179 -1.35 -22.38 10.56
CA ALA A 179 -0.38 -23.45 10.35
C ALA A 179 -1.11 -24.78 10.20
N ILE A 180 -0.90 -25.46 9.08
CA ILE A 180 -1.54 -26.74 8.78
C ILE A 180 -0.45 -27.84 8.77
N PRO A 181 -0.48 -28.80 9.72
CA PRO A 181 0.42 -29.95 9.71
C PRO A 181 0.31 -30.73 8.40
N LYS A 182 1.46 -31.14 7.87
CA LYS A 182 1.52 -31.65 6.50
C LYS A 182 0.72 -32.94 6.28
N ASP A 183 0.60 -33.77 7.32
CA ASP A 183 -0.21 -34.98 7.35
C ASP A 183 -1.72 -34.69 7.25
N LEU A 184 -2.16 -33.52 7.71
CA LEU A 184 -3.58 -33.16 7.69
C LEU A 184 -4.08 -32.75 6.30
N TYR A 185 -3.23 -32.27 5.38
CA TYR A 185 -3.68 -31.83 4.06
C TYR A 185 -4.45 -32.90 3.26
N ALA A 186 -4.05 -34.17 3.41
CA ALA A 186 -4.71 -35.30 2.77
C ALA A 186 -5.87 -35.88 3.60
N ALA A 187 -6.00 -35.49 4.87
CA ALA A 187 -7.04 -35.97 5.76
C ALA A 187 -8.43 -35.51 5.29
N LYS A 188 -9.46 -36.31 5.60
CA LYS A 188 -10.85 -35.98 5.32
C LYS A 188 -11.38 -34.98 6.34
N VAL A 189 -12.18 -34.05 5.86
CA VAL A 189 -12.89 -33.05 6.68
C VAL A 189 -14.33 -32.95 6.18
N LYS A 190 -15.29 -32.93 7.09
CA LYS A 190 -16.67 -32.57 6.78
C LYS A 190 -16.87 -31.10 7.08
N GLY A 191 -17.20 -30.31 6.07
CA GLY A 191 -17.31 -28.88 6.21
C GLY A 191 -18.35 -28.31 5.26
N GLN A 192 -18.90 -27.17 5.64
CA GLN A 192 -19.71 -26.35 4.75
C GLN A 192 -18.83 -25.19 4.27
N VAL A 193 -18.68 -25.05 2.96
CA VAL A 193 -18.02 -23.88 2.37
C VAL A 193 -18.89 -22.66 2.62
N LYS A 194 -18.36 -21.65 3.32
CA LYS A 194 -19.11 -20.43 3.69
C LYS A 194 -18.71 -19.28 2.78
N PRO A 195 -19.55 -18.88 1.82
CA PRO A 195 -19.21 -17.78 0.93
C PRO A 195 -19.08 -16.47 1.68
N TYR A 196 -18.45 -15.52 1.01
CA TYR A 196 -18.42 -14.13 1.43
C TYR A 196 -19.85 -13.61 1.66
N GLY A 197 -20.16 -13.11 2.86
CA GLY A 197 -21.50 -12.62 3.20
C GLY A 197 -21.63 -11.12 2.98
N ASP A 198 -22.72 -10.67 2.36
CA ASP A 198 -22.99 -9.25 2.07
C ASP A 198 -22.93 -8.36 3.32
N HIS A 199 -23.27 -8.90 4.49
CA HIS A 199 -23.22 -8.20 5.78
C HIS A 199 -21.81 -7.72 6.17
N LEU A 200 -20.74 -8.36 5.66
CA LEU A 200 -19.36 -7.97 5.94
C LEU A 200 -18.94 -6.68 5.21
N HIS A 201 -19.71 -6.24 4.21
CA HIS A 201 -19.50 -4.97 3.49
C HIS A 201 -20.51 -3.89 3.84
N GLN A 202 -21.41 -4.10 4.82
CA GLN A 202 -22.38 -3.06 5.18
C GLN A 202 -21.65 -1.81 5.70
N PRO A 203 -21.76 -0.66 5.00
CA PRO A 203 -21.08 0.57 5.41
C PRO A 203 -21.60 1.01 6.77
N LEU A 204 -20.68 1.26 7.70
CA LEU A 204 -21.03 1.75 9.03
C LEU A 204 -21.46 3.22 8.92
N ALA A 205 -22.74 3.53 9.14
CA ALA A 205 -23.22 4.91 9.16
C ALA A 205 -23.01 5.57 10.53
N ALA A 206 -22.61 6.84 10.54
CA ALA A 206 -22.66 7.66 11.75
C ALA A 206 -24.09 8.19 12.01
N PRO A 207 -24.48 8.46 13.27
CA PRO A 207 -25.75 9.09 13.58
C PRO A 207 -25.94 10.44 12.88
N GLU A 208 -27.14 10.72 12.37
CA GLU A 208 -27.41 11.95 11.60
C GLU A 208 -27.14 13.23 12.41
N GLN A 209 -27.39 13.18 13.73
CA GLN A 209 -27.08 14.28 14.64
C GLN A 209 -25.57 14.58 14.71
N GLU A 210 -24.71 13.56 14.66
CA GLU A 210 -23.25 13.75 14.66
C GLU A 210 -22.78 14.39 13.36
N ILE A 211 -23.37 13.99 12.22
CA ILE A 211 -23.08 14.57 10.90
C ILE A 211 -23.51 16.04 10.86
N ALA A 212 -24.70 16.36 11.36
CA ALA A 212 -25.21 17.73 11.41
C ALA A 212 -24.41 18.64 12.37
N GLU A 213 -23.92 18.11 13.49
CA GLU A 213 -23.01 18.83 14.37
C GLU A 213 -21.65 19.07 13.72
N LEU A 214 -21.11 18.08 13.01
CA LEU A 214 -19.87 18.21 12.26
C LEU A 214 -19.98 19.27 11.16
N ALA A 215 -21.10 19.31 10.42
CA ALA A 215 -21.35 20.35 9.43
C ALA A 215 -21.29 21.75 10.06
N ARG A 216 -22.01 21.99 11.17
CA ARG A 216 -21.98 23.27 11.90
C ARG A 216 -20.58 23.65 12.38
N LEU A 217 -19.80 22.67 12.84
CA LEU A 217 -18.43 22.90 13.30
C LEU A 217 -17.51 23.35 12.15
N LEU A 218 -17.63 22.71 10.98
CA LEU A 218 -16.87 23.04 9.77
C LEU A 218 -17.28 24.42 9.20
N GLU A 219 -18.57 24.73 9.21
CA GLU A 219 -19.09 26.04 8.78
C GLU A 219 -18.61 27.18 9.68
N ALA A 220 -18.48 26.94 10.98
CA ALA A 220 -18.00 27.92 11.94
C ALA A 220 -16.47 28.17 11.87
N ALA A 221 -15.69 27.31 11.20
CA ALA A 221 -14.24 27.48 11.08
C ALA A 221 -13.88 28.65 10.16
N GLU A 222 -12.83 29.39 10.52
CA GLU A 222 -12.30 30.49 9.72
C GLU A 222 -11.21 30.02 8.75
N ARG A 223 -10.40 29.05 9.17
CA ARG A 223 -9.25 28.50 8.42
C ARG A 223 -9.33 26.97 8.39
N PRO A 224 -10.36 26.38 7.75
CA PRO A 224 -10.53 24.95 7.68
C PRO A 224 -9.45 24.30 6.79
N LEU A 225 -9.02 23.09 7.18
CA LEU A 225 -8.12 22.25 6.41
C LEU A 225 -8.59 20.80 6.44
N LEU A 226 -8.46 20.10 5.31
CA LEU A 226 -8.71 18.67 5.18
C LEU A 226 -7.38 17.92 5.13
N LEU A 227 -7.20 16.95 6.03
CA LEU A 227 -6.09 16.01 5.99
C LEU A 227 -6.60 14.66 5.47
N ILE A 228 -6.27 14.34 4.22
CA ILE A 228 -6.78 13.18 3.52
C ILE A 228 -5.78 12.02 3.65
N GLY A 229 -6.28 10.89 4.17
CA GLY A 229 -5.57 9.62 4.17
C GLY A 229 -6.12 8.65 3.13
N ARG A 230 -5.46 7.49 3.02
CA ARG A 230 -5.81 6.44 2.05
C ARG A 230 -7.22 5.88 2.25
N GLY A 231 -7.77 5.95 3.47
CA GLY A 231 -9.16 5.55 3.74
C GLY A 231 -10.19 6.34 2.91
N ALA A 232 -9.84 7.54 2.44
CA ALA A 232 -10.71 8.37 1.61
C ALA A 232 -10.70 7.99 0.10
N ARG A 233 -10.04 6.90 -0.30
CA ARG A 233 -9.88 6.50 -1.71
C ARG A 233 -11.18 6.46 -2.51
N GLN A 234 -12.27 5.99 -1.90
CA GLN A 234 -13.58 5.84 -2.57
C GLN A 234 -14.41 7.13 -2.63
N VAL A 235 -13.95 8.22 -2.02
CA VAL A 235 -14.74 9.46 -1.86
C VAL A 235 -14.06 10.71 -2.40
N GLY A 236 -12.99 10.58 -3.21
CA GLY A 236 -12.22 11.72 -3.72
C GLY A 236 -13.08 12.83 -4.35
N ALA A 237 -14.07 12.49 -5.17
CA ALA A 237 -14.98 13.47 -5.77
C ALA A 237 -15.83 14.23 -4.73
N SER A 238 -16.30 13.55 -3.68
CA SER A 238 -17.08 14.20 -2.61
C SER A 238 -16.19 15.02 -1.68
N VAL A 239 -14.95 14.57 -1.43
CA VAL A 239 -13.95 15.34 -0.70
C VAL A 239 -13.59 16.61 -1.44
N ARG A 240 -13.50 16.56 -2.78
CA ARG A 240 -13.28 17.74 -3.61
C ARG A 240 -14.39 18.77 -3.44
N GLY A 241 -15.65 18.37 -3.63
CA GLY A 241 -16.78 19.28 -3.45
C GLY A 241 -16.86 19.86 -2.03
N LEU A 242 -16.54 19.06 -1.01
CA LEU A 242 -16.45 19.52 0.38
C LEU A 242 -15.34 20.57 0.57
N ALA A 243 -14.15 20.35 -0.01
CA ALA A 243 -13.04 21.30 0.06
C ALA A 243 -13.39 22.63 -0.60
N GLU A 244 -14.00 22.59 -1.79
CA GLU A 244 -14.46 23.77 -2.55
C GLU A 244 -15.51 24.56 -1.76
N ASN A 245 -16.56 23.89 -1.25
CA ASN A 245 -17.62 24.53 -0.46
C ASN A 245 -17.09 25.18 0.83
N LEU A 246 -16.08 24.56 1.46
CA LEU A 246 -15.45 25.11 2.65
C LEU A 246 -14.36 26.13 2.35
N SER A 247 -13.88 26.23 1.11
CA SER A 247 -12.61 26.89 0.80
C SER A 247 -11.48 26.40 1.71
N ALA A 248 -11.42 25.08 1.92
CA ALA A 248 -10.48 24.44 2.83
C ALA A 248 -9.18 24.06 2.11
N ALA A 249 -8.05 24.32 2.76
CA ALA A 249 -6.77 23.78 2.30
C ALA A 249 -6.82 22.24 2.34
N VAL A 250 -6.12 21.58 1.42
CA VAL A 250 -6.09 20.12 1.35
C VAL A 250 -4.65 19.60 1.43
N VAL A 251 -4.40 18.78 2.45
CA VAL A 251 -3.13 18.08 2.65
C VAL A 251 -3.39 16.58 2.52
N THR A 252 -2.50 15.86 1.85
CA THR A 252 -2.61 14.41 1.66
C THR A 252 -1.47 13.67 2.34
N THR A 253 -1.74 12.50 2.92
CA THR A 253 -0.67 11.53 3.17
C THR A 253 -0.12 11.00 1.85
N LEU A 254 1.09 10.45 1.84
CA LEU A 254 1.76 9.99 0.62
C LEU A 254 0.91 9.03 -0.27
N PRO A 255 0.31 7.94 0.25
CA PRO A 255 -0.53 7.08 -0.58
C PRO A 255 -1.89 7.72 -0.94
N ALA A 256 -2.20 8.87 -0.36
CA ALA A 256 -3.45 9.58 -0.53
C ALA A 256 -3.37 10.77 -1.51
N ARG A 257 -2.23 10.96 -2.20
CA ARG A 257 -2.04 12.08 -3.15
C ARG A 257 -3.04 12.07 -4.31
N PRO A 258 -3.31 10.93 -5.00
CA PRO A 258 -4.28 10.90 -6.10
C PRO A 258 -5.71 11.28 -5.71
N GLN A 259 -6.06 11.24 -4.42
CA GLN A 259 -7.44 11.45 -3.96
C GLN A 259 -7.90 12.92 -4.04
N PHE A 260 -6.98 13.84 -4.37
CA PHE A 260 -7.30 15.23 -4.68
C PHE A 260 -6.45 15.70 -5.87
N PRO A 261 -6.97 16.49 -6.82
CA PRO A 261 -6.18 16.93 -7.96
C PRO A 261 -5.00 17.81 -7.51
N ASN A 262 -3.78 17.40 -7.83
CA ASN A 262 -2.56 18.06 -7.37
C ASN A 262 -2.33 19.45 -8.01
N ASP A 263 -2.96 19.72 -9.15
CA ASP A 263 -2.96 21.02 -9.82
C ASP A 263 -3.93 22.02 -9.19
N HIS A 264 -4.88 21.55 -8.38
CA HIS A 264 -5.93 22.38 -7.78
C HIS A 264 -5.37 23.50 -6.87
N GLU A 265 -6.05 24.65 -6.82
CA GLU A 265 -5.63 25.83 -6.04
C GLU A 265 -5.67 25.61 -4.52
N LEU A 266 -6.48 24.67 -4.06
CA LEU A 266 -6.60 24.28 -2.65
C LEU A 266 -5.62 23.17 -2.24
N TYR A 267 -4.89 22.58 -3.18
CA TYR A 267 -3.96 21.51 -2.87
C TYR A 267 -2.67 22.08 -2.27
N ALA A 268 -2.49 21.81 -0.98
CA ALA A 268 -1.36 22.29 -0.22
C ALA A 268 -0.15 21.35 -0.27
N GLY A 269 -0.26 20.16 -0.87
CA GLY A 269 0.85 19.20 -1.00
C GLY A 269 0.82 18.04 0.00
N GLY A 270 1.97 17.36 0.11
CA GLY A 270 2.14 16.17 0.93
C GLY A 270 2.50 16.45 2.39
N LEU A 271 2.10 15.54 3.28
CA LEU A 271 2.48 15.55 4.70
C LEU A 271 3.88 14.96 4.95
N GLY A 272 4.55 15.43 6.02
CA GLY A 272 5.72 14.77 6.62
C GLY A 272 7.07 15.24 6.09
N GLN A 273 8.12 14.46 6.37
CA GLN A 273 9.46 14.72 5.84
C GLN A 273 9.42 14.72 4.30
N ALA A 274 9.99 15.76 3.69
CA ALA A 274 9.88 16.06 2.25
C ALA A 274 8.44 16.15 1.72
N GLY A 275 7.47 16.35 2.62
CA GLY A 275 6.21 16.96 2.26
C GLY A 275 6.42 18.39 1.81
N SER A 276 5.32 19.09 1.57
CA SER A 276 5.36 20.47 1.14
C SER A 276 5.48 21.44 2.33
N GLU A 277 6.28 22.49 2.18
CA GLU A 277 6.34 23.59 3.15
C GLU A 277 4.96 24.28 3.27
N SER A 278 4.19 24.33 2.17
CA SER A 278 2.82 24.84 2.16
C SER A 278 1.89 24.08 3.09
N ALA A 279 1.91 22.74 3.07
CA ALA A 279 1.17 21.94 4.03
C ALA A 279 1.55 22.27 5.48
N SER A 280 2.85 22.38 5.77
CA SER A 280 3.32 22.66 7.14
C SER A 280 2.85 24.03 7.65
N MET A 281 2.93 25.06 6.81
CA MET A 281 2.47 26.41 7.13
C MET A 281 0.94 26.44 7.33
N LEU A 282 0.18 25.86 6.40
CA LEU A 282 -1.28 25.88 6.48
C LEU A 282 -1.81 25.03 7.64
N LEU A 283 -1.17 23.90 7.97
CA LEU A 283 -1.50 23.12 9.17
C LEU A 283 -1.32 23.96 10.44
N ALA A 284 -0.20 24.70 10.57
CA ALA A 284 0.08 25.54 11.71
C ALA A 284 -0.88 26.75 11.82
N GLU A 285 -1.35 27.27 10.69
CA GLU A 285 -2.28 28.40 10.61
C GLU A 285 -3.76 27.99 10.76
N SER A 286 -4.10 26.71 10.61
CA SER A 286 -5.49 26.24 10.66
C SER A 286 -6.11 26.33 12.05
N ASP A 287 -7.42 26.60 12.12
CA ASP A 287 -8.21 26.60 13.37
C ASP A 287 -9.03 25.31 13.55
N LEU A 288 -9.33 24.62 12.46
CA LEU A 288 -10.02 23.33 12.44
C LEU A 288 -9.45 22.43 11.34
N ILE A 289 -9.10 21.19 11.71
CA ILE A 289 -8.60 20.18 10.80
C ILE A 289 -9.54 18.99 10.79
N LEU A 290 -10.02 18.62 9.60
CA LEU A 290 -10.79 17.41 9.39
C LEU A 290 -9.90 16.32 8.80
N MET A 291 -9.54 15.35 9.62
CA MET A 291 -8.76 14.19 9.24
C MET A 291 -9.67 13.05 8.74
N LEU A 292 -9.42 12.58 7.51
CA LEU A 292 -10.26 11.62 6.81
C LEU A 292 -9.48 10.33 6.50
N GLY A 293 -9.70 9.27 7.30
CA GLY A 293 -9.11 7.95 7.03
C GLY A 293 -7.59 7.94 6.91
N ALA A 294 -6.92 8.81 7.68
CA ALA A 294 -5.47 8.84 7.82
C ALA A 294 -5.06 8.13 9.11
N THR A 295 -4.04 7.28 9.02
CA THR A 295 -3.61 6.41 10.13
C THR A 295 -2.27 6.82 10.73
N TRP A 296 -1.59 7.79 10.13
CA TRP A 296 -0.31 8.31 10.58
C TRP A 296 -0.21 9.81 10.27
N TRP A 297 0.18 10.57 11.28
CA TRP A 297 0.53 11.98 11.19
C TRP A 297 1.77 12.19 12.07
N PRO A 298 2.93 12.56 11.51
CA PRO A 298 4.13 12.80 12.32
C PRO A 298 3.91 13.93 13.32
N GLU A 299 4.27 13.69 14.59
CA GLU A 299 4.02 14.58 15.74
C GLU A 299 4.51 16.01 15.51
N ASP A 300 5.70 16.17 14.91
CA ASP A 300 6.30 17.45 14.53
C ASP A 300 5.42 18.36 13.65
N TYR A 301 4.43 17.78 12.97
CA TYR A 301 3.54 18.47 12.04
C TYR A 301 2.12 18.60 12.59
N VAL A 302 1.85 18.13 13.81
CA VAL A 302 0.54 18.26 14.46
C VAL A 302 0.45 19.66 15.08
N PRO A 303 -0.50 20.51 14.65
CA PRO A 303 -0.63 21.85 15.18
C PRO A 303 -1.13 21.85 16.61
N VAL A 304 -0.58 22.76 17.42
CA VAL A 304 -0.88 22.86 18.85
C VAL A 304 -2.26 23.50 19.11
N LYS A 305 -2.71 24.40 18.24
CA LYS A 305 -3.90 25.25 18.48
C LYS A 305 -5.15 24.81 17.71
N ALA A 306 -5.00 24.02 16.65
CA ALA A 306 -6.14 23.64 15.83
C ALA A 306 -7.02 22.62 16.55
N ARG A 307 -8.34 22.73 16.37
CA ARG A 307 -9.25 21.65 16.76
C ARG A 307 -9.14 20.54 15.72
N ILE A 308 -8.82 19.32 16.15
CA ILE A 308 -8.71 18.17 15.25
C ILE A 308 -9.98 17.34 15.35
N VAL A 309 -10.64 17.15 14.21
CA VAL A 309 -11.76 16.23 14.04
C VAL A 309 -11.30 15.05 13.19
N GLN A 310 -11.58 13.83 13.61
CA GLN A 310 -11.18 12.64 12.88
C GLN A 310 -12.40 11.79 12.53
N ILE A 311 -12.48 11.36 11.27
CA ILE A 311 -13.45 10.37 10.81
C ILE A 311 -12.68 9.12 10.37
N ASP A 312 -13.00 7.98 10.97
CA ASP A 312 -12.43 6.68 10.62
C ASP A 312 -13.47 5.57 10.84
N ILE A 313 -13.39 4.51 10.03
CA ILE A 313 -14.25 3.33 10.22
C ILE A 313 -13.78 2.50 11.41
N ASN A 314 -12.48 2.55 11.73
CA ASN A 314 -11.89 1.84 12.86
C ASN A 314 -11.87 2.74 14.10
N ARG A 315 -12.66 2.35 15.10
CA ARG A 315 -12.74 3.03 16.40
C ARG A 315 -11.38 3.10 17.12
N GLU A 316 -10.55 2.07 17.00
CA GLU A 316 -9.23 2.04 17.64
C GLU A 316 -8.23 3.03 17.02
N ALA A 317 -8.50 3.52 15.80
CA ALA A 317 -7.63 4.48 15.13
C ALA A 317 -7.87 5.93 15.55
N ILE A 318 -9.02 6.21 16.16
CA ILE A 318 -9.46 7.57 16.49
C ILE A 318 -8.70 8.09 17.71
N GLY A 319 -8.02 9.24 17.55
CA GLY A 319 -7.28 9.91 18.62
C GLY A 319 -5.95 9.26 18.97
N MET A 320 -5.44 8.34 18.13
CA MET A 320 -4.09 7.79 18.35
C MET A 320 -3.01 8.82 18.00
N GLY A 321 -2.22 9.21 19.00
CA GLY A 321 -0.97 9.98 18.81
C GLY A 321 -1.13 11.50 18.77
N HIS A 322 -2.32 12.06 18.94
CA HIS A 322 -2.54 13.50 19.03
C HIS A 322 -3.82 13.83 19.81
N SER A 323 -3.90 15.06 20.33
CA SER A 323 -5.11 15.55 20.99
C SER A 323 -6.25 15.66 19.98
N LEU A 324 -7.40 15.06 20.32
CA LEU A 324 -8.57 15.01 19.45
C LEU A 324 -9.69 15.86 20.04
N TYR A 325 -10.25 16.75 19.24
CA TYR A 325 -11.44 17.53 19.63
C TYR A 325 -12.71 16.70 19.48
N LYS A 326 -12.87 15.99 18.35
CA LYS A 326 -14.01 15.10 18.11
C LYS A 326 -13.64 13.92 17.22
N GLY A 327 -14.10 12.72 17.58
CA GLY A 327 -14.02 11.53 16.74
C GLY A 327 -15.39 11.13 16.22
N VAL A 328 -15.47 10.71 14.97
CA VAL A 328 -16.68 10.14 14.36
C VAL A 328 -16.34 8.77 13.79
N VAL A 329 -17.04 7.74 14.27
CA VAL A 329 -16.86 6.38 13.77
C VAL A 329 -17.83 6.14 12.62
N GLY A 330 -17.30 5.84 11.44
CA GLY A 330 -18.12 5.43 10.32
C GLY A 330 -17.41 5.45 8.98
N ASP A 331 -18.10 4.92 7.99
CA ASP A 331 -17.66 4.82 6.61
C ASP A 331 -17.66 6.20 5.94
N LEU A 332 -16.51 6.59 5.38
CA LEU A 332 -16.35 7.87 4.69
C LEU A 332 -17.29 8.01 3.48
N GLY A 333 -17.58 6.90 2.79
CA GLY A 333 -18.56 6.81 1.70
C GLY A 333 -19.99 7.11 2.13
N GLN A 334 -20.32 6.96 3.41
CA GLN A 334 -21.61 7.38 3.96
C GLN A 334 -21.61 8.81 4.47
N ILE A 335 -20.50 9.25 5.07
CA ILE A 335 -20.44 10.52 5.80
C ILE A 335 -20.10 11.70 4.87
N ILE A 336 -19.05 11.58 4.05
CA ILE A 336 -18.53 12.71 3.25
C ILE A 336 -19.54 13.21 2.22
N PRO A 337 -20.24 12.34 1.46
CA PRO A 337 -21.26 12.83 0.51
C PRO A 337 -22.41 13.57 1.19
N ARG A 338 -22.73 13.25 2.46
CA ARG A 338 -23.77 13.95 3.23
C ARG A 338 -23.26 15.30 3.73
N LEU A 339 -22.04 15.36 4.28
CA LEU A 339 -21.40 16.62 4.66
C LEU A 339 -21.32 17.60 3.48
N ALA A 340 -20.90 17.12 2.30
CA ALA A 340 -20.81 17.93 1.10
C ALA A 340 -22.17 18.48 0.61
N ARG A 341 -23.29 17.82 0.96
CA ARG A 341 -24.65 18.31 0.66
C ARG A 341 -25.18 19.30 1.71
N LEU A 342 -24.84 19.10 2.98
CA LEU A 342 -25.26 19.98 4.06
C LEU A 342 -24.53 21.33 4.01
N ILE A 343 -23.25 21.30 3.69
CA ILE A 343 -22.40 22.48 3.58
C ILE A 343 -22.49 23.01 2.16
N GLN A 344 -23.24 24.08 1.95
CA GLN A 344 -23.38 24.73 0.65
C GLN A 344 -22.22 25.71 0.38
N ALA A 345 -21.98 26.05 -0.90
CA ALA A 345 -21.07 27.13 -1.25
C ALA A 345 -21.57 28.46 -0.64
N ASP A 346 -20.67 29.39 -0.31
CA ASP A 346 -20.93 30.72 0.25
C ASP A 346 -21.41 30.80 1.72
N VAL A 347 -21.31 29.74 2.53
CA VAL A 347 -21.71 29.80 3.96
C VAL A 347 -20.94 30.85 4.76
N ARG A 348 -19.69 31.16 4.37
CA ARG A 348 -18.90 32.29 4.90
C ARG A 348 -17.92 32.80 3.85
N ASN A 349 -17.79 34.12 3.72
CA ASN A 349 -16.70 34.70 2.96
C ASN A 349 -15.37 34.38 3.66
N ARG A 350 -14.57 33.50 3.04
CA ARG A 350 -13.21 33.12 3.47
C ARG A 350 -12.15 33.60 2.47
N ASP A 351 -12.37 34.73 1.80
CA ASP A 351 -11.48 35.22 0.74
C ASP A 351 -10.05 35.47 1.25
N VAL A 352 -9.89 35.91 2.50
CA VAL A 352 -8.58 36.05 3.15
C VAL A 352 -7.87 34.70 3.27
N TRP A 353 -8.57 33.65 3.70
CA TRP A 353 -7.99 32.31 3.81
C TRP A 353 -7.67 31.71 2.45
N LYS A 354 -8.57 31.85 1.47
CA LYS A 354 -8.33 31.44 0.07
C LYS A 354 -7.10 32.12 -0.52
N ALA A 355 -6.96 33.43 -0.33
CA ALA A 355 -5.80 34.19 -0.79
C ALA A 355 -4.51 33.69 -0.13
N ARG A 356 -4.55 33.40 1.17
CA ARG A 356 -3.42 32.82 1.90
C ARG A 356 -3.04 31.43 1.39
N ILE A 357 -4.01 30.56 1.12
CA ILE A 357 -3.77 29.24 0.54
C ILE A 357 -3.06 29.39 -0.82
N ARG A 358 -3.60 30.22 -1.71
CA ARG A 358 -3.00 30.46 -3.05
C ARG A 358 -1.58 30.97 -2.94
N GLU A 359 -1.35 32.01 -2.14
CA GLU A 359 -0.02 32.61 -1.94
C GLU A 359 1.02 31.54 -1.57
N VAL A 360 0.73 30.72 -0.56
CA VAL A 360 1.67 29.73 -0.05
C VAL A 360 1.81 28.55 -1.02
N CYS A 361 0.72 28.08 -1.63
CA CYS A 361 0.75 26.94 -2.56
C CYS A 361 1.43 27.30 -3.88
N ASP A 362 1.17 28.49 -4.44
CA ASP A 362 1.78 28.93 -5.70
C ASP A 362 3.29 29.17 -5.51
N SER A 363 3.70 29.76 -4.37
CA SER A 363 5.11 29.91 -4.02
C SER A 363 5.82 28.55 -3.91
N TRP A 364 5.17 27.55 -3.30
CA TRP A 364 5.71 26.20 -3.21
C TRP A 364 5.78 25.52 -4.58
N LYS A 365 4.72 25.60 -5.40
CA LYS A 365 4.67 25.03 -6.76
C LYS A 365 5.78 25.59 -7.66
N LEU A 366 6.02 26.91 -7.60
CA LEU A 366 7.11 27.55 -8.35
C LEU A 366 8.48 26.96 -7.94
N ARG A 367 8.72 26.84 -6.63
CA ARG A 367 9.99 26.31 -6.11
C ARG A 367 10.25 24.87 -6.55
N ILE A 368 9.27 23.98 -6.42
CA ILE A 368 9.46 22.58 -6.81
C ILE A 368 9.62 22.43 -8.33
N GLU A 369 9.05 23.32 -9.13
CA GLU A 369 9.23 23.33 -10.59
C GLU A 369 10.66 23.74 -10.97
N GLU A 370 11.22 24.74 -10.29
CA GLU A 370 12.63 25.15 -10.43
C GLU A 370 13.57 24.00 -10.04
N GLU A 371 13.36 23.39 -8.86
CA GLU A 371 14.14 22.24 -8.40
C GLU A 371 14.07 21.07 -9.39
N ALA A 372 12.87 20.73 -9.86
CA ALA A 372 12.66 19.64 -10.79
C ALA A 372 13.24 19.90 -12.20
N GLY A 373 13.54 21.16 -12.52
CA GLY A 373 14.20 21.59 -13.75
C GLY A 373 15.72 21.43 -13.73
N GLU A 374 16.33 21.16 -12.57
CA GLU A 374 17.77 20.92 -12.46
C GLU A 374 18.18 19.68 -13.27
N ASP A 375 19.33 19.77 -13.95
CA ASP A 375 19.90 18.69 -14.74
C ASP A 375 21.37 18.48 -14.37
N GLY A 376 21.87 17.27 -14.60
CA GLY A 376 23.22 16.89 -14.20
C GLY A 376 23.55 15.42 -14.45
N SER A 377 24.83 15.09 -14.23
CA SER A 377 25.35 13.72 -14.29
C SER A 377 26.33 13.53 -13.12
N PRO A 378 26.05 12.65 -12.13
CA PRO A 378 24.86 11.81 -11.99
C PRO A 378 23.53 12.59 -11.94
N VAL A 379 22.42 11.95 -12.34
CA VAL A 379 21.13 12.61 -12.51
C VAL A 379 20.56 13.06 -11.16
N PRO A 380 20.11 14.32 -11.01
CA PRO A 380 19.42 14.76 -9.80
C PRO A 380 18.11 13.98 -9.56
N PRO A 381 17.86 13.44 -8.35
CA PRO A 381 16.65 12.69 -8.02
C PRO A 381 15.33 13.37 -8.40
N GLN A 382 15.23 14.68 -8.18
CA GLN A 382 14.06 15.50 -8.49
C GLN A 382 13.73 15.52 -9.98
N ARG A 383 14.76 15.53 -10.84
CA ARG A 383 14.58 15.44 -12.30
C ARG A 383 13.95 14.11 -12.71
N LEU A 384 14.34 13.02 -12.07
CA LEU A 384 13.76 11.69 -12.31
C LEU A 384 12.28 11.66 -11.93
N MET A 385 11.90 12.23 -10.78
CA MET A 385 10.51 12.26 -10.34
C MET A 385 9.62 13.05 -11.31
N LYS A 386 10.11 14.16 -11.86
CA LYS A 386 9.40 14.93 -12.89
C LYS A 386 9.19 14.13 -14.17
N ILE A 387 10.25 13.50 -14.69
CA ILE A 387 10.17 12.69 -15.91
C ILE A 387 9.19 11.52 -15.72
N ILE A 388 9.19 10.87 -14.55
CA ILE A 388 8.24 9.79 -14.22
C ILE A 388 6.81 10.35 -14.18
N ALA A 389 6.57 11.50 -13.54
CA ALA A 389 5.24 12.12 -13.49
C ALA A 389 4.69 12.48 -14.87
N GLU A 390 5.54 12.99 -15.76
CA GLU A 390 5.18 13.37 -17.14
C GLU A 390 4.83 12.15 -18.01
N GLN A 391 5.55 11.02 -17.86
CA GLN A 391 5.34 9.81 -18.66
C GLN A 391 4.35 8.81 -18.05
N ALA A 392 4.05 8.93 -16.76
CA ALA A 392 3.06 8.08 -16.11
C ALA A 392 1.65 8.39 -16.66
N SER A 393 0.97 7.34 -17.11
CA SER A 393 -0.42 7.39 -17.56
C SER A 393 -1.37 7.88 -16.47
N GLU A 394 -2.54 8.37 -16.89
CA GLU A 394 -3.58 8.92 -16.02
C GLU A 394 -4.01 7.95 -14.90
N ASP A 395 -3.96 6.65 -15.18
CA ASP A 395 -4.35 5.57 -14.28
C ASP A 395 -3.17 4.67 -13.87
N ALA A 396 -1.92 5.14 -13.97
CA ALA A 396 -0.75 4.36 -13.58
C ALA A 396 -0.81 3.89 -12.11
N ILE A 397 -0.17 2.76 -11.83
CA ILE A 397 0.13 2.30 -10.46
C ILE A 397 1.62 2.49 -10.19
N LEU A 398 1.94 3.25 -9.16
CA LEU A 398 3.29 3.60 -8.76
C LEU A 398 3.62 2.84 -7.47
N ALA A 399 4.56 1.89 -7.54
CA ALA A 399 5.06 1.20 -6.35
C ALA A 399 6.39 1.82 -5.94
N VAL A 400 6.41 2.49 -4.78
CA VAL A 400 7.59 3.23 -4.31
C VAL A 400 8.19 2.49 -3.11
N ASP A 401 9.49 2.25 -3.17
CA ASP A 401 10.23 1.58 -2.10
C ASP A 401 10.42 2.54 -0.91
N THR A 402 11.17 2.11 0.11
CA THR A 402 11.53 2.93 1.26
C THR A 402 12.94 3.49 1.07
N GLY A 403 13.10 4.81 1.18
CA GLY A 403 14.41 5.45 1.21
C GLY A 403 14.32 6.93 0.87
N GLU A 404 15.45 7.55 0.56
CA GLU A 404 15.49 8.97 0.20
C GLU A 404 14.74 9.26 -1.11
N HIS A 405 14.71 8.32 -2.05
CA HIS A 405 13.90 8.44 -3.27
C HIS A 405 12.40 8.60 -2.96
N THR A 406 11.89 8.00 -1.88
CA THR A 406 10.51 8.20 -1.40
C THR A 406 10.27 9.65 -0.97
N LEU A 407 11.29 10.29 -0.38
CA LEU A 407 11.24 11.71 0.01
C LEU A 407 11.21 12.61 -1.22
N TRP A 408 12.09 12.36 -2.20
CA TRP A 408 12.07 13.05 -3.48
C TRP A 408 10.74 12.87 -4.23
N PHE A 409 10.18 11.66 -4.20
CA PHE A 409 8.86 11.37 -4.75
C PHE A 409 7.77 12.18 -4.03
N ASN A 410 7.78 12.22 -2.69
CA ASN A 410 6.82 13.02 -1.91
C ASN A 410 6.96 14.54 -2.18
N ARG A 411 8.17 15.03 -2.49
CA ARG A 411 8.39 16.44 -2.76
C ARG A 411 7.92 16.86 -4.16
N ILE A 412 8.33 16.10 -5.18
CA ILE A 412 8.25 16.53 -6.58
C ILE A 412 7.08 15.91 -7.32
N PHE A 413 6.76 14.64 -7.07
CA PHE A 413 5.78 13.91 -7.87
C PHE A 413 4.37 14.51 -7.70
N GLN A 414 3.79 14.96 -8.82
CA GLN A 414 2.41 15.43 -8.88
C GLN A 414 1.53 14.30 -9.39
N ALA A 415 0.69 13.77 -8.50
CA ALA A 415 -0.16 12.63 -8.81
C ALA A 415 -1.40 13.05 -9.59
N LYS A 416 -1.85 12.16 -10.47
CA LYS A 416 -3.08 12.31 -11.24
C LYS A 416 -4.24 11.58 -10.55
N PRO A 417 -5.50 12.02 -10.69
CA PRO A 417 -6.59 11.52 -9.84
C PRO A 417 -6.88 10.01 -9.91
N MET A 418 -6.57 9.35 -11.03
CA MET A 418 -6.83 7.92 -11.24
C MET A 418 -5.63 7.03 -10.93
N GLN A 419 -4.50 7.62 -10.53
CA GLN A 419 -3.31 6.85 -10.17
C GLN A 419 -3.48 6.18 -8.80
N ASP A 420 -2.72 5.11 -8.59
CA ASP A 420 -2.56 4.51 -7.27
C ASP A 420 -1.09 4.55 -6.85
N ILE A 421 -0.84 4.87 -5.58
CA ILE A 421 0.50 4.91 -5.00
C ILE A 421 0.58 3.84 -3.91
N LEU A 422 1.47 2.87 -4.10
CA LEU A 422 1.75 1.81 -3.15
C LEU A 422 3.08 2.08 -2.46
N VAL A 423 3.07 2.00 -1.13
CA VAL A 423 4.24 2.14 -0.27
C VAL A 423 4.17 1.13 0.87
N SER A 424 5.30 0.85 1.50
CA SER A 424 5.33 0.34 2.88
C SER A 424 5.14 1.52 3.84
N GLY A 425 3.90 1.78 4.25
CA GLY A 425 3.52 3.06 4.86
C GLY A 425 4.06 3.23 6.28
N ARG A 426 3.65 2.33 7.18
CA ARG A 426 4.03 2.36 8.60
C ARG A 426 5.19 1.44 8.92
N TRP A 427 5.27 0.27 8.28
CA TRP A 427 6.38 -0.67 8.51
C TRP A 427 7.69 -0.19 7.88
N ARG A 428 7.60 0.53 6.74
CA ARG A 428 8.73 1.15 6.04
C ARG A 428 9.85 0.17 5.73
N THR A 429 9.49 -1.00 5.21
CA THR A 429 10.47 -2.01 4.83
C THR A 429 11.12 -1.70 3.48
N LEU A 430 12.39 -2.07 3.36
CA LEU A 430 13.13 -2.03 2.11
C LEU A 430 12.69 -3.20 1.20
N GLY A 431 12.81 -3.00 -0.11
CA GLY A 431 12.52 -4.02 -1.12
C GLY A 431 11.03 -4.20 -1.42
N PHE A 432 10.17 -3.25 -1.03
CA PHE A 432 8.73 -3.29 -1.26
C PHE A 432 8.33 -3.09 -2.72
N ALA A 433 9.02 -2.23 -3.47
CA ALA A 433 8.53 -1.71 -4.75
C ALA A 433 8.32 -2.80 -5.82
N LEU A 434 9.31 -3.68 -5.99
CA LEU A 434 9.27 -4.74 -7.00
C LEU A 434 8.18 -5.80 -6.70
N PRO A 435 8.11 -6.39 -5.49
CA PRO A 435 6.98 -7.24 -5.10
C PRO A 435 5.61 -6.55 -5.29
N ALA A 436 5.49 -5.29 -4.87
CA ALA A 436 4.24 -4.55 -5.01
C ALA A 436 3.84 -4.32 -6.47
N ALA A 437 4.80 -4.02 -7.36
CA ALA A 437 4.55 -3.88 -8.79
C ALA A 437 4.11 -5.19 -9.46
N ILE A 438 4.70 -6.32 -9.05
CA ILE A 438 4.29 -7.65 -9.53
C ILE A 438 2.82 -7.92 -9.15
N ALA A 439 2.47 -7.72 -7.88
CA ALA A 439 1.09 -7.88 -7.41
C ALA A 439 0.13 -6.90 -8.10
N ALA A 440 0.55 -5.66 -8.31
CA ALA A 440 -0.23 -4.65 -9.02
C ALA A 440 -0.53 -5.05 -10.46
N LYS A 441 0.48 -5.51 -11.21
CA LYS A 441 0.29 -5.92 -12.62
C LYS A 441 -0.51 -7.21 -12.75
N LEU A 442 -0.39 -8.13 -11.80
CA LEU A 442 -1.24 -9.32 -11.73
C LEU A 442 -2.71 -8.96 -11.45
N THR A 443 -2.95 -7.93 -10.63
CA THR A 443 -4.30 -7.46 -10.24
C THR A 443 -4.94 -6.61 -11.33
N HIS A 444 -4.17 -5.74 -11.96
CA HIS A 444 -4.59 -4.81 -13.00
C HIS A 444 -3.71 -4.99 -14.26
N PRO A 445 -3.96 -6.03 -15.07
CA PRO A 445 -3.12 -6.36 -16.22
C PRO A 445 -3.05 -5.25 -17.27
N ASP A 446 -4.10 -4.42 -17.39
CA ASP A 446 -4.20 -3.37 -18.40
C ASP A 446 -3.56 -2.04 -17.98
N ARG A 447 -3.36 -1.82 -16.68
CA ARG A 447 -2.82 -0.55 -16.15
C ARG A 447 -1.30 -0.52 -16.27
N GLN A 448 -0.74 0.65 -16.53
CA GLN A 448 0.70 0.88 -16.48
C GLN A 448 1.20 0.72 -15.03
N VAL A 449 2.33 0.04 -14.83
CA VAL A 449 2.91 -0.17 -13.49
C VAL A 449 4.38 0.20 -13.50
N ILE A 450 4.75 1.14 -12.62
CA ILE A 450 6.12 1.63 -12.45
C ILE A 450 6.54 1.38 -11.00
N ALA A 451 7.62 0.63 -10.81
CA ALA A 451 8.30 0.47 -9.54
C ALA A 451 9.46 1.48 -9.45
N ILE A 452 9.58 2.19 -8.34
CA ILE A 452 10.65 3.16 -8.09
C ILE A 452 11.37 2.71 -6.82
N ALA A 453 12.65 2.37 -6.95
CA ALA A 453 13.45 1.86 -5.83
C ALA A 453 14.84 2.46 -5.81
N GLY A 454 15.40 2.62 -4.60
CA GLY A 454 16.82 2.80 -4.42
C GLY A 454 17.58 1.48 -4.61
N ASP A 455 18.83 1.57 -5.01
CA ASP A 455 19.78 0.45 -5.14
C ASP A 455 19.88 -0.45 -3.89
N GLY A 456 20.00 0.15 -2.70
CA GLY A 456 20.08 -0.61 -1.44
C GLY A 456 18.78 -1.32 -1.04
N GLY A 457 17.63 -0.81 -1.48
CA GLY A 457 16.34 -1.43 -1.24
C GLY A 457 16.07 -2.57 -2.22
N VAL A 458 16.25 -2.31 -3.52
CA VAL A 458 15.92 -3.26 -4.57
C VAL A 458 16.76 -4.54 -4.49
N ILE A 459 18.02 -4.46 -4.06
CA ILE A 459 18.91 -5.64 -3.99
C ILE A 459 18.35 -6.73 -3.05
N GLN A 460 17.52 -6.38 -2.08
CA GLN A 460 16.91 -7.35 -1.14
C GLN A 460 15.87 -8.25 -1.82
N THR A 461 15.19 -7.75 -2.86
CA THR A 461 14.08 -8.46 -3.52
C THR A 461 14.27 -8.60 -5.03
N LEU A 462 15.41 -8.18 -5.58
CA LEU A 462 15.70 -8.09 -7.02
C LEU A 462 15.41 -9.39 -7.78
N MET A 463 15.62 -10.55 -7.16
CA MET A 463 15.37 -11.84 -7.81
C MET A 463 13.88 -12.10 -8.10
N GLU A 464 12.95 -11.36 -7.49
CA GLU A 464 11.55 -11.35 -7.92
C GLU A 464 11.36 -10.78 -9.33
N PHE A 465 12.36 -10.12 -9.91
CA PHE A 465 12.31 -9.73 -11.32
C PHE A 465 12.17 -10.97 -12.22
N GLN A 466 12.74 -12.11 -11.80
CA GLN A 466 12.52 -13.38 -12.47
C GLN A 466 11.05 -13.83 -12.38
N THR A 467 10.37 -13.57 -11.25
CA THR A 467 8.92 -13.79 -11.11
C THR A 467 8.15 -12.92 -12.11
N ALA A 468 8.53 -11.65 -12.28
CA ALA A 468 7.91 -10.77 -13.28
C ALA A 468 8.08 -11.30 -14.72
N VAL A 469 9.28 -11.80 -15.07
CA VAL A 469 9.56 -12.43 -16.37
C VAL A 469 8.77 -13.71 -16.57
N GLU A 470 8.78 -14.62 -15.60
CA GLU A 470 8.05 -15.89 -15.66
C GLU A 470 6.54 -15.66 -15.83
N GLN A 471 5.99 -14.67 -15.12
CA GLN A 471 4.59 -14.28 -15.22
C GLN A 471 4.28 -13.34 -16.40
N ARG A 472 5.29 -12.97 -17.21
CA ARG A 472 5.18 -12.09 -18.40
C ARG A 472 4.53 -10.74 -18.07
N LEU A 473 4.95 -10.12 -16.98
CA LEU A 473 4.37 -8.87 -16.47
C LEU A 473 5.14 -7.66 -16.99
N PRO A 474 4.59 -6.82 -17.89
CA PRO A 474 5.28 -5.63 -18.37
C PRO A 474 5.23 -4.52 -17.30
N ILE A 475 6.06 -4.69 -16.28
CA ILE A 475 6.37 -3.68 -15.25
C ILE A 475 7.66 -2.97 -15.62
N VAL A 476 7.77 -1.69 -15.25
CA VAL A 476 9.04 -0.94 -15.38
C VAL A 476 9.59 -0.67 -13.98
N LEU A 477 10.77 -1.21 -13.70
CA LEU A 477 11.52 -0.99 -12.46
C LEU A 477 12.61 0.07 -12.70
N VAL A 478 12.46 1.24 -12.08
CA VAL A 478 13.46 2.30 -12.06
C VAL A 478 14.30 2.14 -10.79
N VAL A 479 15.60 1.90 -10.97
CA VAL A 479 16.58 1.80 -9.89
C VAL A 479 17.40 3.08 -9.83
N MET A 480 17.22 3.85 -8.76
CA MET A 480 18.02 5.03 -8.46
C MET A 480 19.32 4.58 -7.80
N ASN A 481 20.39 4.47 -8.60
CA ASN A 481 21.69 3.97 -8.19
C ASN A 481 22.61 5.14 -7.81
N ASN A 482 22.74 5.39 -6.50
CA ASN A 482 23.65 6.41 -5.95
C ASN A 482 24.80 5.79 -5.14
N GLY A 483 24.87 4.46 -5.05
CA GLY A 483 25.93 3.72 -4.37
C GLY A 483 25.89 3.81 -2.85
N ALA A 484 24.74 4.18 -2.25
CA ALA A 484 24.65 4.38 -0.81
C ALA A 484 23.24 4.17 -0.24
N TYR A 485 23.19 3.81 1.05
CA TYR A 485 22.01 4.05 1.89
C TYR A 485 21.90 5.55 2.21
N ALA A 486 21.59 6.36 1.18
CA ALA A 486 21.76 7.82 1.20
C ALA A 486 21.03 8.52 2.35
N MET A 487 19.82 8.10 2.68
CA MET A 487 19.07 8.67 3.81
C MET A 487 19.84 8.53 5.13
N GLU A 488 20.40 7.35 5.43
CA GLU A 488 21.17 7.14 6.65
C GLU A 488 22.55 7.81 6.55
N LYS A 489 23.18 7.78 5.38
CA LYS A 489 24.43 8.52 5.14
C LYS A 489 24.27 10.01 5.48
N HIS A 490 23.21 10.66 4.99
CA HIS A 490 22.98 12.08 5.23
C HIS A 490 22.69 12.37 6.71
N ARG A 491 21.94 11.51 7.43
CA ARG A 491 21.78 11.64 8.89
C ARG A 491 23.11 11.59 9.63
N MET A 492 23.99 10.67 9.21
CA MET A 492 25.32 10.52 9.78
C MET A 492 26.17 11.75 9.51
N ASP A 493 26.20 12.25 8.27
CA ASP A 493 26.94 13.46 7.88
C ASP A 493 26.46 14.70 8.67
N ILE A 494 25.13 14.91 8.76
CA ILE A 494 24.52 16.03 9.51
C ILE A 494 24.87 15.95 11.00
N SER A 495 24.95 14.74 11.55
CA SER A 495 25.32 14.49 12.95
C SER A 495 26.83 14.50 13.21
N GLY A 496 27.66 14.76 12.19
CA GLY A 496 29.12 14.71 12.30
C GLY A 496 29.67 13.31 12.61
N MET A 497 28.92 12.25 12.29
CA MET A 497 29.31 10.86 12.49
C MET A 497 30.11 10.30 11.31
N ASN A 498 30.90 9.27 11.57
CA ASN A 498 31.56 8.51 10.50
C ASN A 498 30.54 7.64 9.74
N THR A 499 30.45 7.78 8.42
CA THR A 499 29.48 7.12 7.53
C THR A 499 29.77 5.64 7.21
N THR A 500 30.50 4.94 8.08
CA THR A 500 30.84 3.51 7.91
C THR A 500 29.60 2.66 7.72
N GLY A 501 29.58 1.83 6.67
CA GLY A 501 28.45 0.95 6.34
C GLY A 501 27.37 1.59 5.46
N SER A 502 27.48 2.89 5.14
CA SER A 502 26.52 3.56 4.26
C SER A 502 26.76 3.35 2.77
N ALA A 503 28.00 3.08 2.34
CA ALA A 503 28.34 2.83 0.95
C ALA A 503 27.97 1.40 0.53
N ILE A 504 27.45 1.25 -0.69
CA ILE A 504 26.98 -0.01 -1.24
C ILE A 504 27.71 -0.30 -2.55
N LEU A 505 28.27 -1.51 -2.66
CA LEU A 505 28.77 -2.03 -3.93
C LEU A 505 27.61 -2.70 -4.67
N ASN A 506 27.23 -2.13 -5.81
CA ASN A 506 26.14 -2.64 -6.63
C ASN A 506 26.64 -3.46 -7.83
N PRO A 507 25.89 -4.49 -8.25
CA PRO A 507 26.09 -5.11 -9.56
C PRO A 507 25.57 -4.19 -10.68
N ASP A 508 25.84 -4.57 -11.93
CA ASP A 508 25.18 -3.98 -13.10
C ASP A 508 23.74 -4.50 -13.17
N PHE A 509 22.79 -3.69 -12.68
CA PHE A 509 21.38 -4.10 -12.57
C PHE A 509 20.73 -4.32 -13.94
N ALA A 510 21.11 -3.54 -14.95
CA ALA A 510 20.62 -3.71 -16.31
C ALA A 510 21.00 -5.09 -16.87
N LYS A 511 22.25 -5.52 -16.67
CA LYS A 511 22.68 -6.88 -17.06
C LYS A 511 21.99 -7.98 -16.27
N ILE A 512 21.65 -7.76 -15.00
CA ILE A 512 20.84 -8.73 -14.23
C ILE A 512 19.46 -8.88 -14.87
N SER A 513 18.83 -7.77 -15.27
CA SER A 513 17.54 -7.81 -15.97
C SER A 513 17.61 -8.63 -17.26
N GLU A 514 18.64 -8.40 -18.09
CA GLU A 514 18.89 -9.18 -19.31
C GLU A 514 19.12 -10.67 -19.01
N ALA A 515 19.94 -10.98 -17.99
CA ALA A 515 20.20 -12.35 -17.55
C ALA A 515 18.93 -13.06 -17.04
N CYS A 516 17.98 -12.32 -16.47
CA CYS A 516 16.66 -12.84 -16.09
C CYS A 516 15.69 -13.00 -17.27
N GLY A 517 15.99 -12.43 -18.44
CA GLY A 517 15.15 -12.45 -19.64
C GLY A 517 14.25 -11.23 -19.83
N GLY A 518 14.47 -10.15 -19.07
CA GLY A 518 13.81 -8.85 -19.24
C GLY A 518 14.61 -7.88 -20.10
N MET A 519 14.17 -6.62 -20.13
CA MET A 519 14.89 -5.52 -20.80
C MET A 519 15.74 -4.76 -19.80
N GLY A 520 17.03 -4.58 -20.08
CA GLY A 520 17.95 -3.80 -19.27
C GLY A 520 18.28 -2.47 -19.93
N TYR A 521 18.19 -1.37 -19.18
CA TYR A 521 18.59 -0.04 -19.63
C TYR A 521 19.47 0.63 -18.59
N ARG A 522 20.38 1.49 -19.05
CA ARG A 522 21.18 2.36 -18.18
C ARG A 522 21.05 3.79 -18.65
N ALA A 523 20.93 4.73 -17.72
CA ALA A 523 20.89 6.16 -17.98
C ALA A 523 21.83 6.91 -17.05
N ALA A 524 22.59 7.86 -17.60
CA ALA A 524 23.50 8.75 -16.89
C ALA A 524 23.07 10.22 -16.96
N SER A 525 22.06 10.56 -17.79
CA SER A 525 21.48 11.89 -17.90
C SER A 525 19.95 11.85 -17.86
N GLY A 526 19.31 13.00 -17.59
CA GLY A 526 17.84 13.11 -17.63
C GLY A 526 17.26 12.77 -19.00
N ALA A 527 17.92 13.18 -20.09
CA ALA A 527 17.48 12.88 -21.46
C ALA A 527 17.56 11.38 -21.81
N GLU A 528 18.64 10.72 -21.38
CA GLU A 528 18.74 9.26 -21.52
C GLU A 528 17.67 8.54 -20.71
N PHE A 529 17.43 8.98 -19.47
CA PHE A 529 16.38 8.38 -18.63
C PHE A 529 14.99 8.55 -19.26
N GLU A 530 14.67 9.74 -19.78
CA GLU A 530 13.41 10.00 -20.48
C GLU A 530 13.21 9.05 -21.67
N SER A 531 14.27 8.85 -22.48
CA SER A 531 14.26 7.93 -23.61
C SER A 531 14.10 6.46 -23.17
N CYS A 532 14.89 6.02 -22.18
CA CYS A 532 14.80 4.67 -21.63
C CYS A 532 13.42 4.37 -21.04
N LEU A 533 12.84 5.33 -20.30
CA LEU A 533 11.52 5.16 -19.71
C LEU A 533 10.44 4.98 -20.78
N ARG A 534 10.48 5.78 -21.85
CA ARG A 534 9.56 5.67 -22.98
C ARG A 534 9.66 4.32 -23.69
N GLN A 535 10.89 3.84 -23.90
CA GLN A 535 11.15 2.52 -24.50
C GLN A 535 10.67 1.38 -23.59
N ALA A 536 10.99 1.45 -22.29
CA ALA A 536 10.59 0.44 -21.32
C ALA A 536 9.07 0.32 -21.20
N LEU A 537 8.36 1.45 -21.15
CA LEU A 537 6.89 1.48 -21.03
C LEU A 537 6.18 0.95 -22.28
N SER A 538 6.80 1.04 -23.46
CA SER A 538 6.25 0.55 -24.73
C SER A 538 6.72 -0.85 -25.12
N GLY A 539 7.77 -1.39 -24.49
CA GLY A 539 8.41 -2.64 -24.90
C GLY A 539 7.66 -3.94 -24.55
N GLY A 540 6.56 -3.87 -23.78
CA GLY A 540 5.66 -5.01 -23.55
C GLY A 540 6.27 -6.18 -22.76
N LYS A 541 7.43 -5.99 -22.14
CA LYS A 541 8.14 -6.95 -21.28
C LYS A 541 8.54 -6.30 -19.96
N PRO A 542 8.82 -7.08 -18.89
CA PRO A 542 9.46 -6.52 -17.71
C PRO A 542 10.75 -5.79 -18.09
N ALA A 543 10.92 -4.58 -17.57
CA ALA A 543 12.06 -3.73 -17.85
C ALA A 543 12.69 -3.23 -16.54
N LEU A 544 14.01 -3.10 -16.53
CA LEU A 544 14.77 -2.46 -15.48
C LEU A 544 15.58 -1.31 -16.07
N ILE A 545 15.46 -0.12 -15.49
CA ILE A 545 16.25 1.05 -15.84
C ILE A 545 17.14 1.39 -14.65
N GLU A 546 18.43 1.17 -14.78
CA GLU A 546 19.42 1.63 -13.82
C GLU A 546 19.78 3.09 -14.12
N VAL A 547 19.59 3.98 -13.15
CA VAL A 547 19.89 5.40 -13.32
C VAL A 547 21.02 5.80 -12.39
N SER A 548 22.13 6.28 -12.94
CA SER A 548 23.19 6.90 -12.14
C SER A 548 22.63 8.17 -11.51
N THR A 549 22.44 8.15 -10.19
CA THR A 549 21.67 9.16 -9.46
C THR A 549 22.58 9.92 -8.50
N ALA A 550 22.42 11.24 -8.41
CA ALA A 550 23.18 12.06 -7.46
C ALA A 550 22.80 11.72 -6.00
N CYS A 551 23.80 11.57 -5.14
CA CYS A 551 23.61 11.41 -3.69
C CYS A 551 23.55 12.80 -3.04
N ILE A 552 22.39 13.45 -3.12
CA ILE A 552 22.17 14.79 -2.55
C ILE A 552 21.00 14.76 -1.55
N PRO A 553 21.10 15.48 -0.42
CA PRO A 553 20.02 15.53 0.56
C PRO A 553 18.82 16.29 0.01
N VAL A 554 17.63 15.93 0.47
CA VAL A 554 16.41 16.68 0.13
C VAL A 554 16.45 18.06 0.79
N PRO A 555 16.17 19.15 0.05
CA PRO A 555 16.08 20.48 0.63
C PRO A 555 15.02 20.57 1.72
N HIS A 556 15.29 21.40 2.73
CA HIS A 556 14.33 21.76 3.78
C HIS A 556 13.75 20.59 4.59
N THR A 557 14.41 19.43 4.58
CA THR A 557 14.05 18.30 5.43
C THR A 557 14.85 18.26 6.72
N LYS A 558 14.17 17.97 7.83
CA LYS A 558 14.81 17.57 9.10
C LYS A 558 15.31 16.11 8.97
N ILE A 559 16.31 15.87 8.12
CA ILE A 559 16.98 14.56 8.04
C ILE A 559 17.87 14.41 9.27
#